data_AF-B3JNF8-F1
#
_entry.id   AF-B3JNF8-F1
#
_cell.length_a   1.000
_cell.length_b   1.000
_cell.length_c   1.000
_cell.angle_alpha   90.00
_cell.angle_beta   90.00
_cell.angle_gamma   90.00
#
_symmetry.space_group_name_H-M   'P 1'
#
loop_
_entity.id
_entity.type
_entity.pdbx_description
1 polymer ?
#
loop_
_entity_poly.entity_id
_entity_poly.type
_entity_poly.pdbx_seq_one_letter_code
_entity_poly.pdbx_strand_id
1 'polypeptide(L)'
;MKKVVLFSLCAAAVLASCNNAGQNKDALKLQNDSLMIELSNRDAELDEIMGAFNEIQEGFREINEAENRVDLTGDAIENKSSADKIKEDIRFISEKLKSNREQIAKLEEQLKNSNYQSAQLKKAIKNLTAQLEEKQRQIETLQAELASKNIRIAELDEAVSDLNKNVDQLTAENEAKTKTVAAQDKALNTAWYVFGTKSELKDQKILNRGDVLKDNEFNKDYFTEIDIRKDKEIKLYSKRATLLTTHPAGSYELAKDDKGQLTLKITNPNQFWSVSRYLVIQVR
;
A
#
# COMPACT_ATOMS: atom_id res chain seq x y z
N MET A 1 43.75 -45.39 -111.12
CA MET A 1 42.60 -44.79 -110.41
C MET A 1 42.28 -45.50 -109.07
N LYS A 2 43.27 -45.74 -108.19
CA LYS A 2 43.05 -46.36 -106.87
C LYS A 2 43.58 -45.55 -105.68
N LYS A 3 44.31 -44.45 -105.92
CA LYS A 3 44.89 -43.59 -104.86
C LYS A 3 44.04 -42.35 -104.53
N VAL A 4 43.07 -41.99 -105.38
CA VAL A 4 42.21 -40.81 -105.19
C VAL A 4 41.00 -41.12 -104.29
N VAL A 5 40.54 -42.38 -104.26
CA VAL A 5 39.39 -42.78 -103.44
C VAL A 5 39.75 -42.79 -101.94
N LEU A 6 40.99 -43.14 -101.59
CA LEU A 6 41.43 -43.22 -100.19
C LEU A 6 41.58 -41.84 -99.52
N PHE A 7 41.85 -40.78 -100.29
CA PHE A 7 41.99 -39.42 -99.77
C PHE A 7 40.64 -38.71 -99.55
N SER A 8 39.59 -39.12 -100.27
CA SER A 8 38.23 -38.56 -100.09
C SER A 8 37.51 -39.11 -98.85
N LEU A 9 37.91 -40.30 -98.36
CA LEU A 9 37.30 -40.94 -97.21
C LEU A 9 37.83 -40.39 -95.86
N CYS A 10 39.06 -39.86 -95.84
CA CYS A 10 39.64 -39.22 -94.66
C CYS A 10 39.12 -37.78 -94.44
N ALA A 11 38.68 -37.07 -95.47
CA ALA A 11 38.15 -35.70 -95.34
C ALA A 11 36.72 -35.67 -94.78
N ALA A 12 35.91 -36.70 -95.05
CA ALA A 12 34.54 -36.81 -94.51
C ALA A 12 34.50 -37.20 -93.01
N ALA A 13 35.53 -37.90 -92.51
CA ALA A 13 35.63 -38.28 -91.10
C ALA A 13 35.96 -37.10 -90.16
N VAL A 14 36.59 -36.04 -90.67
CA VAL A 14 36.93 -34.85 -89.87
C VAL A 14 35.74 -33.89 -89.74
N LEU A 15 34.87 -33.80 -90.77
CA LEU A 15 33.67 -32.95 -90.74
C LEU A 15 32.52 -33.54 -89.91
N ALA A 16 32.47 -34.86 -89.72
CA ALA A 16 31.54 -35.50 -88.78
C ALA A 16 31.96 -35.34 -87.31
N SER A 17 33.23 -35.02 -87.04
CA SER A 17 33.75 -34.81 -85.68
C SER A 17 33.52 -33.39 -85.15
N CYS A 18 33.29 -32.41 -86.02
CA CYS A 18 33.02 -31.01 -85.62
C CYS A 18 31.54 -30.71 -85.28
N ASN A 19 30.62 -31.66 -85.46
CA ASN A 19 29.20 -31.47 -85.09
C ASN A 19 28.90 -31.77 -83.61
N ASN A 20 29.81 -32.44 -82.88
CA ASN A 20 29.66 -32.75 -81.45
C ASN A 20 30.17 -31.63 -80.51
N ALA A 21 30.93 -30.66 -81.01
CA ALA A 21 31.47 -29.56 -80.20
C ALA A 21 30.41 -28.49 -79.85
N GLY A 22 29.38 -28.32 -80.69
CA GLY A 22 28.25 -27.42 -80.44
C GLY A 22 27.23 -27.98 -79.45
N GLN A 23 26.90 -29.27 -79.56
CA GLN A 23 25.94 -29.94 -78.66
C GLN A 23 26.41 -30.00 -77.20
N ASN A 24 27.71 -30.22 -76.97
CA ASN A 24 28.27 -30.17 -75.61
C ASN A 24 28.23 -28.76 -75.01
N LYS A 25 28.31 -27.70 -75.84
CA LYS A 25 28.32 -26.32 -75.36
C LYS A 25 26.93 -25.85 -74.91
N ASP A 26 25.88 -26.25 -75.63
CA ASP A 26 24.50 -25.95 -75.25
C ASP A 26 24.07 -26.74 -74.01
N ALA A 27 24.47 -28.01 -73.89
CA ALA A 27 24.23 -28.81 -72.68
C ALA A 27 24.94 -28.23 -71.45
N LEU A 28 26.21 -27.79 -71.60
CA LEU A 28 26.95 -27.12 -70.53
C LEU A 28 26.33 -25.78 -70.13
N LYS A 29 25.77 -25.05 -71.10
CA LYS A 29 25.09 -23.78 -70.85
C LYS A 29 23.78 -23.99 -70.08
N LEU A 30 22.96 -24.97 -70.48
CA LEU A 30 21.76 -25.36 -69.75
C LEU A 30 22.07 -25.82 -68.31
N GLN A 31 23.16 -26.55 -68.12
CA GLN A 31 23.61 -26.96 -66.79
C GLN A 31 24.08 -25.77 -65.95
N ASN A 32 24.79 -24.81 -66.56
CA ASN A 32 25.20 -23.57 -65.89
C ASN A 32 23.98 -22.72 -65.50
N ASP A 33 23.03 -22.54 -66.41
CA ASP A 33 21.79 -21.79 -66.16
C ASP A 33 20.98 -22.45 -65.02
N SER A 34 20.89 -23.78 -65.01
CA SER A 34 20.26 -24.53 -63.92
C SER A 34 20.96 -24.37 -62.58
N LEU A 35 22.30 -24.35 -62.56
CA LEU A 35 23.08 -24.12 -61.34
C LEU A 35 22.92 -22.68 -60.82
N MET A 36 22.84 -21.71 -61.72
CA MET A 36 22.60 -20.31 -61.36
C MET A 36 21.22 -20.11 -60.73
N ILE A 37 20.19 -20.81 -61.22
CA ILE A 37 18.85 -20.79 -60.62
C ILE A 37 18.86 -21.39 -59.21
N GLU A 38 19.50 -22.57 -59.03
CA GLU A 38 19.60 -23.21 -57.72
C GLU A 38 20.36 -22.34 -56.71
N LEU A 39 21.47 -21.73 -57.13
CA LEU A 39 22.22 -20.78 -56.30
C LEU A 39 21.38 -19.58 -55.92
N SER A 40 20.65 -18.98 -56.87
CA SER A 40 19.76 -17.85 -56.59
C SER A 40 18.63 -18.21 -55.61
N ASN A 41 18.05 -19.41 -55.73
CA ASN A 41 17.04 -19.89 -54.79
C ASN A 41 17.63 -20.10 -53.39
N ARG A 42 18.85 -20.64 -53.32
CA ARG A 42 19.57 -20.85 -52.06
C ARG A 42 19.90 -19.53 -51.38
N ASP A 43 20.36 -18.54 -52.13
CA ASP A 43 20.69 -17.22 -51.60
C ASP A 43 19.43 -16.53 -51.06
N ALA A 44 18.30 -16.62 -51.77
CA ALA A 44 17.02 -16.10 -51.29
C ALA A 44 16.53 -16.78 -50.00
N GLU A 45 16.69 -18.10 -49.89
CA GLU A 45 16.35 -18.85 -48.66
C GLU A 45 17.25 -18.45 -47.48
N LEU A 46 18.55 -18.25 -47.72
CA LEU A 46 19.49 -17.78 -46.69
C LEU A 46 19.17 -16.37 -46.23
N ASP A 47 18.80 -15.47 -47.15
CA ASP A 47 18.39 -14.10 -46.82
C ASP A 47 17.12 -14.10 -45.95
N GLU A 48 16.14 -14.94 -46.24
CA GLU A 48 14.93 -15.07 -45.41
C GLU A 48 15.27 -15.59 -44.00
N ILE A 49 16.13 -16.62 -43.91
CA ILE A 49 16.58 -17.18 -42.62
C ILE A 49 17.33 -16.11 -41.80
N MET A 50 18.22 -15.35 -42.43
CA MET A 50 18.95 -14.26 -41.76
C MET A 50 18.02 -13.13 -41.33
N GLY A 51 17.01 -12.79 -42.14
CA GLY A 51 15.97 -11.83 -41.79
C GLY A 51 15.22 -12.24 -40.53
N ALA A 52 14.67 -13.45 -40.50
CA ALA A 52 13.95 -13.97 -39.34
C ALA A 52 14.86 -14.09 -38.10
N PHE A 53 16.14 -14.45 -38.28
CA PHE A 53 17.10 -14.46 -37.17
C PHE A 53 17.29 -13.07 -36.55
N ASN A 54 17.43 -12.03 -37.39
CA ASN A 54 17.55 -10.66 -36.92
C ASN A 54 16.29 -10.18 -36.20
N GLU A 55 15.10 -10.53 -36.69
CA GLU A 55 13.82 -10.23 -36.02
C GLU A 55 13.73 -10.89 -34.64
N ILE A 56 14.17 -12.15 -34.49
CA ILE A 56 14.17 -12.83 -33.20
C ILE A 56 15.15 -12.15 -32.22
N GLN A 57 16.35 -11.80 -32.69
CA GLN A 57 17.35 -11.07 -31.88
C GLN A 57 16.81 -9.71 -31.43
N GLU A 58 16.14 -8.99 -32.33
CA GLU A 58 15.43 -7.75 -32.02
C GLU A 58 14.40 -7.97 -30.91
N GLY A 59 13.54 -8.98 -31.07
CA GLY A 59 12.54 -9.34 -30.07
C GLY A 59 13.16 -9.66 -28.70
N PHE A 60 14.30 -10.36 -28.66
CA PHE A 60 15.01 -10.60 -27.39
C PHE A 60 15.57 -9.32 -26.76
N ARG A 61 16.03 -8.36 -27.56
CA ARG A 61 16.45 -7.06 -27.03
C ARG A 61 15.28 -6.31 -26.40
N GLU A 62 14.15 -6.23 -27.10
CA GLU A 62 12.95 -5.61 -26.57
C GLU A 62 12.44 -6.30 -25.29
N ILE A 63 12.50 -7.63 -25.25
CA ILE A 63 12.19 -8.42 -24.05
C ILE A 63 13.10 -8.01 -22.89
N ASN A 64 14.43 -7.98 -23.10
CA ASN A 64 15.39 -7.63 -22.05
C ASN A 64 15.21 -6.19 -21.56
N GLU A 65 14.93 -5.25 -22.46
CA GLU A 65 14.66 -3.85 -22.08
C GLU A 65 13.40 -3.72 -21.24
N ALA A 66 12.33 -4.44 -21.59
CA ALA A 66 11.10 -4.47 -20.81
C ALA A 66 11.29 -5.17 -19.46
N GLU A 67 12.04 -6.26 -19.42
CA GLU A 67 12.35 -6.98 -18.18
C GLU A 67 13.16 -6.12 -17.21
N ASN A 68 14.15 -5.36 -17.70
CA ASN A 68 14.90 -4.42 -16.88
C ASN A 68 13.99 -3.33 -16.28
N ARG A 69 12.95 -2.88 -16.99
CA ARG A 69 11.96 -1.95 -16.42
C ARG A 69 11.12 -2.62 -15.33
N VAL A 70 10.73 -3.89 -15.53
CA VAL A 70 10.01 -4.67 -14.51
C VAL A 70 10.84 -4.83 -13.24
N ASP A 71 12.12 -5.14 -13.36
CA ASP A 71 13.03 -5.32 -12.22
C ASP A 71 13.21 -4.02 -11.41
N LEU A 72 13.56 -2.92 -12.09
CA LEU A 72 13.73 -1.60 -11.45
C LEU A 72 12.45 -1.08 -10.77
N THR A 73 11.27 -1.41 -11.32
CA THR A 73 9.99 -0.97 -10.77
C THR A 73 9.47 -1.94 -9.68
N GLY A 74 9.87 -3.21 -9.74
CA GLY A 74 9.45 -4.28 -8.85
C GLY A 74 9.90 -4.09 -7.40
N ASP A 75 11.04 -3.43 -7.19
CA ASP A 75 11.54 -3.04 -5.86
C ASP A 75 10.85 -1.76 -5.32
N ALA A 76 10.30 -0.93 -6.21
CA ALA A 76 9.70 0.37 -5.90
C ALA A 76 8.17 0.38 -6.13
N ILE A 77 7.47 -0.69 -5.76
CA ILE A 77 6.00 -0.72 -5.75
C ILE A 77 5.49 0.10 -4.57
N GLU A 78 5.68 1.42 -4.63
CA GLU A 78 5.19 2.37 -3.64
C GLU A 78 3.81 2.95 -4.03
N ASN A 79 3.36 2.78 -5.28
CA ASN A 79 2.07 3.29 -5.73
C ASN A 79 1.40 2.45 -6.85
N LYS A 80 0.09 2.68 -7.03
CA LYS A 80 -0.76 1.98 -8.02
C LYS A 80 -0.30 2.19 -9.47
N SER A 81 0.28 3.35 -9.79
CA SER A 81 0.77 3.65 -11.14
C SER A 81 1.99 2.80 -11.51
N SER A 82 2.86 2.46 -10.55
CA SER A 82 4.00 1.56 -10.76
C SER A 82 3.54 0.12 -11.02
N ALA A 83 2.52 -0.34 -10.28
CA ALA A 83 1.96 -1.69 -10.45
C ALA A 83 1.32 -1.91 -11.83
N ASP A 84 0.61 -0.91 -12.36
CA ASP A 84 -0.03 -1.02 -13.68
C ASP A 84 1.00 -1.03 -14.81
N LYS A 85 2.10 -0.26 -14.69
CA LYS A 85 3.22 -0.29 -15.64
C LYS A 85 3.91 -1.65 -15.69
N ILE A 86 4.17 -2.26 -14.53
CA ILE A 86 4.76 -3.61 -14.46
C ILE A 86 3.87 -4.64 -15.19
N LYS A 87 2.55 -4.57 -15.00
CA LYS A 87 1.61 -5.47 -15.71
C LYS A 87 1.66 -5.29 -17.22
N GLU A 88 1.75 -4.04 -17.67
CA GLU A 88 1.87 -3.72 -19.10
C GLU A 88 3.17 -4.26 -19.70
N ASP A 89 4.30 -4.07 -19.02
CA ASP A 89 5.60 -4.59 -19.46
C ASP A 89 5.61 -6.13 -19.48
N ILE A 90 5.05 -6.80 -18.47
CA ILE A 90 4.92 -8.28 -18.46
C ILE A 90 4.05 -8.78 -19.63
N ARG A 91 2.95 -8.09 -19.95
CA ARG A 91 2.09 -8.43 -21.10
C ARG A 91 2.86 -8.26 -22.40
N PHE A 92 3.57 -7.14 -22.57
CA PHE A 92 4.41 -6.88 -23.73
C PHE A 92 5.48 -7.96 -23.93
N ILE A 93 6.20 -8.34 -22.86
CA ILE A 93 7.18 -9.42 -22.91
C ILE A 93 6.53 -10.74 -23.31
N SER A 94 5.35 -11.06 -22.76
CA SER A 94 4.62 -12.29 -23.09
C SER A 94 4.23 -12.36 -24.57
N GLU A 95 3.79 -11.24 -25.15
CA GLU A 95 3.48 -11.13 -26.59
C GLU A 95 4.73 -11.33 -27.45
N LYS A 96 5.86 -10.72 -27.08
CA LYS A 96 7.13 -10.86 -27.80
C LYS A 96 7.71 -12.27 -27.69
N LEU A 97 7.63 -12.92 -26.52
CA LEU A 97 8.01 -14.33 -26.36
C LEU A 97 7.17 -15.24 -27.24
N LYS A 98 5.87 -14.97 -27.38
CA LYS A 98 5.01 -15.72 -28.30
C LYS A 98 5.43 -15.52 -29.75
N SER A 99 5.64 -14.27 -30.18
CA SER A 99 6.09 -13.95 -31.54
C SER A 99 7.42 -14.61 -31.88
N ASN A 100 8.42 -14.51 -30.98
CA ASN A 100 9.72 -15.14 -31.17
C ASN A 100 9.61 -16.67 -31.25
N ARG A 101 8.70 -17.28 -30.48
CA ARG A 101 8.46 -18.74 -30.51
C ARG A 101 7.92 -19.17 -31.87
N GLU A 102 6.99 -18.40 -32.43
CA GLU A 102 6.43 -18.66 -33.76
C GLU A 102 7.49 -18.50 -34.87
N GLN A 103 8.32 -17.45 -34.80
CA GLN A 103 9.43 -17.23 -35.74
C GLN A 103 10.50 -18.33 -35.66
N ILE A 104 10.86 -18.76 -34.45
CA ILE A 104 11.80 -19.88 -34.24
C ILE A 104 11.24 -21.17 -34.84
N ALA A 105 9.96 -21.48 -34.61
CA ALA A 105 9.33 -22.66 -35.19
C ALA A 105 9.32 -22.61 -36.73
N LYS A 106 9.06 -21.43 -37.32
CA LYS A 106 9.16 -21.23 -38.77
C LYS A 106 10.58 -21.47 -39.28
N LEU A 107 11.60 -20.94 -38.59
CA LEU A 107 13.01 -21.17 -38.92
C LEU A 107 13.41 -22.65 -38.81
N GLU A 108 12.93 -23.35 -37.79
CA GLU A 108 13.15 -24.79 -37.63
C GLU A 108 12.57 -25.59 -38.80
N GLU A 109 11.35 -25.24 -39.23
CA GLU A 109 10.68 -25.88 -40.36
C GLU A 109 11.40 -25.59 -41.68
N GLN A 110 11.76 -24.33 -41.94
CA GLN A 110 12.53 -23.92 -43.12
C GLN A 110 13.86 -24.67 -43.20
N LEU A 111 14.62 -24.72 -42.10
CA LEU A 111 15.90 -25.43 -42.06
C LEU A 111 15.77 -26.95 -42.22
N LYS A 112 14.62 -27.53 -41.82
CA LYS A 112 14.33 -28.96 -42.01
C LYS A 112 13.99 -29.29 -43.46
N ASN A 113 13.28 -28.39 -44.14
CA ASN A 113 12.83 -28.55 -45.52
C ASN A 113 13.89 -28.09 -46.54
N SER A 114 14.87 -27.31 -46.10
CA SER A 114 16.00 -26.87 -46.95
C SER A 114 16.92 -28.04 -47.32
N ASN A 115 17.41 -28.01 -48.57
CA ASN A 115 18.53 -28.86 -49.01
C ASN A 115 19.86 -28.48 -48.32
N TYR A 116 19.90 -27.32 -47.64
CA TYR A 116 21.06 -26.79 -46.93
C TYR A 116 20.99 -27.11 -45.42
N GLN A 117 21.76 -28.12 -44.99
CA GLN A 117 21.81 -28.53 -43.59
C GLN A 117 23.01 -27.94 -42.83
N SER A 118 23.00 -26.62 -42.59
CA SER A 118 24.04 -25.99 -41.76
C SER A 118 23.93 -26.41 -40.29
N ALA A 119 24.98 -27.06 -39.78
CA ALA A 119 25.09 -27.42 -38.37
C ALA A 119 25.12 -26.18 -37.45
N GLN A 120 25.70 -25.08 -37.93
CA GLN A 120 25.78 -23.81 -37.22
C GLN A 120 24.41 -23.16 -37.06
N LEU A 121 23.57 -23.15 -38.11
CA LEU A 121 22.20 -22.64 -38.02
C LEU A 121 21.35 -23.47 -37.07
N LYS A 122 21.44 -24.81 -37.14
CA LYS A 122 20.75 -25.71 -36.20
C LYS A 122 21.14 -25.41 -34.74
N LYS A 123 22.44 -25.16 -34.50
CA LYS A 123 22.94 -24.79 -33.18
C LYS A 123 22.44 -23.42 -32.72
N ALA A 124 22.42 -22.43 -33.62
CA ALA A 124 21.94 -21.08 -33.33
C ALA A 124 20.45 -21.09 -32.96
N ILE A 125 19.62 -21.77 -33.74
CA ILE A 125 18.18 -21.93 -33.45
C ILE A 125 17.97 -22.62 -32.10
N LYS A 126 18.67 -23.73 -31.83
CA LYS A 126 18.60 -24.41 -30.52
C LYS A 126 18.94 -23.48 -29.36
N ASN A 127 19.94 -22.60 -29.53
CA ASN A 127 20.29 -21.62 -28.51
C ASN A 127 19.18 -20.57 -28.32
N LEU A 128 18.53 -20.11 -29.39
CA LEU A 128 17.38 -19.20 -29.32
C LEU A 128 16.20 -19.86 -28.60
N THR A 129 15.89 -21.11 -28.91
CA THR A 129 14.85 -21.88 -28.24
C THR A 129 15.13 -21.97 -26.74
N ALA A 130 16.37 -22.30 -26.36
CA ALA A 130 16.76 -22.38 -24.94
C ALA A 130 16.69 -21.02 -24.23
N GLN A 131 17.10 -19.92 -24.88
CA GLN A 131 16.96 -18.57 -24.34
C GLN A 131 15.49 -18.18 -24.16
N LEU A 132 14.64 -18.56 -25.11
CA LEU A 132 13.20 -18.30 -25.06
C LEU A 132 12.55 -19.03 -23.89
N GLU A 133 12.88 -20.31 -23.69
CA GLU A 133 12.41 -21.12 -22.56
C GLU A 133 12.86 -20.54 -21.22
N GLU A 134 14.09 -20.04 -21.13
CA GLU A 134 14.59 -19.39 -19.92
C GLU A 134 13.80 -18.10 -19.62
N LYS A 135 13.61 -17.24 -20.62
CA LYS A 135 12.84 -16.00 -20.46
C LYS A 135 11.37 -16.26 -20.13
N GLN A 136 10.79 -17.32 -20.69
CA GLN A 136 9.43 -17.76 -20.35
C GLN A 136 9.31 -18.12 -18.87
N ARG A 137 10.25 -18.90 -18.33
CA ARG A 137 10.26 -19.26 -16.90
C ARG A 137 10.42 -18.03 -16.00
N GLN A 138 11.31 -17.12 -16.36
CA GLN A 138 11.51 -15.87 -15.61
C GLN A 138 10.21 -15.05 -15.54
N ILE A 139 9.46 -14.95 -16.65
CA ILE A 139 8.19 -14.24 -16.68
C ILE A 139 7.10 -14.93 -15.87
N GLU A 140 7.04 -16.26 -15.89
CA GLU A 140 6.12 -17.02 -15.04
C GLU A 140 6.41 -16.80 -13.56
N THR A 141 7.68 -16.76 -13.16
CA THR A 141 8.10 -16.42 -11.79
C THR A 141 7.66 -15.00 -11.43
N LEU A 142 7.96 -14.00 -12.27
CA LEU A 142 7.57 -12.60 -12.02
C LEU A 142 6.05 -12.44 -11.91
N GLN A 143 5.26 -13.15 -12.71
CA GLN A 143 3.80 -13.14 -12.62
C GLN A 143 3.31 -13.73 -11.29
N ALA A 144 3.90 -14.84 -10.84
CA ALA A 144 3.54 -15.47 -9.57
C ALA A 144 3.88 -14.57 -8.37
N GLU A 145 5.06 -13.93 -8.39
CA GLU A 145 5.47 -12.98 -7.36
C GLU A 145 4.55 -11.75 -7.33
N LEU A 146 4.18 -11.21 -8.49
CA LEU A 146 3.25 -10.09 -8.58
C LEU A 146 1.87 -10.45 -7.99
N ALA A 147 1.35 -11.65 -8.30
CA ALA A 147 0.09 -12.13 -7.74
C ALA A 147 0.16 -12.27 -6.21
N SER A 148 1.25 -12.83 -5.69
CA SER A 148 1.49 -12.95 -4.25
C SER A 148 1.56 -11.57 -3.57
N LYS A 149 2.31 -10.61 -4.14
CA LYS A 149 2.39 -9.24 -3.63
C LYS A 149 1.03 -8.54 -3.63
N ASN A 150 0.19 -8.73 -4.66
CA ASN A 150 -1.16 -8.16 -4.69
C ASN A 150 -2.06 -8.70 -3.58
N ILE A 151 -2.01 -10.02 -3.29
CA ILE A 151 -2.74 -10.61 -2.16
C ILE A 151 -2.24 -10.00 -0.85
N ARG A 152 -0.91 -9.87 -0.69
CA ARG A 152 -0.31 -9.27 0.51
C ARG A 152 -0.72 -7.81 0.71
N ILE A 153 -0.83 -7.03 -0.37
CA ILE A 153 -1.31 -5.64 -0.31
C ILE A 153 -2.76 -5.61 0.18
N ALA A 154 -3.63 -6.48 -0.34
CA ALA A 154 -5.02 -6.56 0.11
C ALA A 154 -5.14 -6.92 1.60
N GLU A 155 -4.33 -7.88 2.09
CA GLU A 155 -4.26 -8.22 3.52
C GLU A 155 -3.81 -7.03 4.38
N LEU A 156 -2.82 -6.26 3.91
CA LEU A 156 -2.32 -5.07 4.60
C LEU A 156 -3.37 -3.95 4.61
N ASP A 157 -4.09 -3.74 3.52
CA ASP A 157 -5.18 -2.75 3.44
C ASP A 157 -6.30 -3.09 4.44
N GLU A 158 -6.67 -4.37 4.57
CA GLU A 158 -7.64 -4.84 5.56
C GLU A 158 -7.13 -4.60 6.99
N ALA A 159 -5.88 -4.98 7.28
CA ALA A 159 -5.26 -4.78 8.59
C ALA A 159 -5.16 -3.29 8.98
N VAL A 160 -4.83 -2.40 8.03
CA VAL A 160 -4.79 -0.95 8.25
C VAL A 160 -6.19 -0.39 8.49
N SER A 161 -7.19 -0.83 7.72
CA SER A 161 -8.59 -0.44 7.93
C SER A 161 -9.07 -0.82 9.34
N ASP A 162 -8.79 -2.04 9.79
CA ASP A 162 -9.19 -2.50 11.11
C ASP A 162 -8.41 -1.81 12.24
N LEU A 163 -7.12 -1.52 12.03
CA LEU A 163 -6.34 -0.70 12.96
C LEU A 163 -6.93 0.71 13.09
N ASN A 164 -7.32 1.35 11.99
CA ASN A 164 -7.97 2.67 12.03
C ASN A 164 -9.29 2.64 12.79
N LYS A 165 -10.15 1.63 12.57
CA LYS A 165 -11.39 1.45 13.36
C LYS A 165 -11.11 1.30 14.85
N ASN A 166 -10.09 0.52 15.21
CA ASN A 166 -9.68 0.34 16.61
C ASN A 166 -9.18 1.66 17.23
N VAL A 167 -8.40 2.45 16.49
CA VAL A 167 -7.93 3.77 16.92
C VAL A 167 -9.11 4.73 17.14
N ASP A 168 -10.07 4.76 16.23
CA ASP A 168 -11.26 5.62 16.36
C ASP A 168 -12.10 5.23 17.57
N GLN A 169 -12.33 3.93 17.76
CA GLN A 169 -13.06 3.39 18.92
C GLN A 169 -12.35 3.73 20.23
N LEU A 170 -11.03 3.49 20.32
CA LEU A 170 -10.25 3.77 21.53
C LEU A 170 -10.21 5.25 21.85
N THR A 171 -10.07 6.10 20.83
CA THR A 171 -10.15 7.56 20.97
C THR A 171 -11.49 7.98 21.59
N ALA A 172 -12.60 7.50 21.01
CA ALA A 172 -13.93 7.82 21.49
C ALA A 172 -14.18 7.33 22.93
N GLU A 173 -13.72 6.11 23.25
CA GLU A 173 -13.82 5.56 24.61
C GLU A 173 -13.01 6.38 25.61
N ASN A 174 -11.81 6.81 25.24
CA ASN A 174 -10.93 7.60 26.11
C ASN A 174 -11.50 9.00 26.37
N GLU A 175 -12.06 9.65 25.35
CA GLU A 175 -12.77 10.92 25.53
C GLU A 175 -13.97 10.78 26.48
N ALA A 176 -14.77 9.72 26.31
CA ALA A 176 -15.92 9.45 27.18
C ALA A 176 -15.49 9.18 28.63
N LYS A 177 -14.43 8.38 28.82
CA LYS A 177 -13.84 8.13 30.14
C LYS A 177 -13.31 9.41 30.77
N THR A 178 -12.60 10.24 30.02
CA THR A 178 -12.07 11.52 30.50
C THR A 178 -13.18 12.45 30.97
N LYS A 179 -14.27 12.58 30.20
CA LYS A 179 -15.45 13.37 30.60
C LYS A 179 -16.10 12.80 31.86
N THR A 180 -16.21 11.48 31.97
CA THR A 180 -16.78 10.81 33.14
C THR A 180 -15.93 11.04 34.39
N VAL A 181 -14.61 10.87 34.28
CA VAL A 181 -13.66 11.13 35.38
C VAL A 181 -13.72 12.59 35.81
N ALA A 182 -13.75 13.53 34.86
CA ALA A 182 -13.87 14.95 35.19
C ALA A 182 -15.20 15.29 35.90
N ALA A 183 -16.31 14.69 35.46
CA ALA A 183 -17.62 14.86 36.11
C ALA A 183 -17.64 14.26 37.52
N GLN A 184 -17.08 13.06 37.70
CA GLN A 184 -16.96 12.41 39.00
C GLN A 184 -16.03 13.18 39.94
N ASP A 185 -14.88 13.65 39.47
CA ASP A 185 -13.97 14.50 40.25
C ASP A 185 -14.66 15.79 40.68
N LYS A 186 -15.39 16.46 39.77
CA LYS A 186 -16.18 17.64 40.14
C LYS A 186 -17.21 17.28 41.22
N ALA A 187 -18.00 16.23 41.02
CA ALA A 187 -19.04 15.83 41.97
C ALA A 187 -18.49 15.49 43.36
N LEU A 188 -17.38 14.74 43.43
CA LEU A 188 -16.70 14.39 44.69
C LEU A 188 -16.18 15.62 45.42
N ASN A 189 -15.77 16.65 44.69
CA ASN A 189 -15.19 17.87 45.27
C ASN A 189 -16.18 19.03 45.41
N THR A 190 -17.44 18.88 45.00
CA THR A 190 -18.49 19.92 45.13
C THR A 190 -19.17 19.89 46.49
N ALA A 191 -19.10 20.99 47.24
CA ALA A 191 -19.85 21.21 48.47
C ALA A 191 -20.67 22.50 48.37
N TRP A 192 -21.57 22.71 49.32
CA TRP A 192 -22.49 23.84 49.33
C TRP A 192 -22.48 24.50 50.70
N TYR A 193 -22.42 25.83 50.74
CA TYR A 193 -22.52 26.55 52.00
C TYR A 193 -23.52 27.71 51.92
N VAL A 194 -24.04 28.07 53.09
CA VAL A 194 -24.87 29.25 53.29
C VAL A 194 -24.60 29.83 54.68
N PHE A 195 -24.66 31.15 54.78
CA PHE A 195 -24.74 31.82 56.07
C PHE A 195 -25.85 32.89 56.04
N GLY A 196 -26.55 33.06 57.16
CA GLY A 196 -27.64 34.02 57.25
C GLY A 196 -28.17 34.18 58.66
N THR A 197 -29.01 35.19 58.85
CA THR A 197 -29.75 35.39 60.08
C THR A 197 -30.80 34.29 60.26
N LYS A 198 -31.32 34.14 61.49
CA LYS A 198 -32.36 33.13 61.79
C LYS A 198 -33.63 33.32 60.94
N SER A 199 -33.95 34.56 60.55
CA SER A 199 -35.13 34.84 59.71
C SER A 199 -34.88 34.36 58.29
N GLU A 200 -33.77 34.78 57.68
CA GLU A 200 -33.42 34.40 56.31
C GLU A 200 -33.35 32.88 56.13
N LEU A 201 -32.72 32.17 57.07
CA LEU A 201 -32.63 30.70 57.00
C LEU A 201 -34.00 30.01 57.15
N LYS A 202 -34.96 30.61 57.87
CA LYS A 202 -36.34 30.11 57.97
C LYS A 202 -37.13 30.38 56.69
N ASP A 203 -37.00 31.58 56.15
CA ASP A 203 -37.71 32.02 54.94
C ASP A 203 -37.32 31.16 53.74
N GLN A 204 -36.05 30.72 53.70
CA GLN A 204 -35.52 29.80 52.68
C GLN A 204 -35.77 28.31 52.99
N LYS A 205 -36.54 28.00 54.04
CA LYS A 205 -36.83 26.63 54.51
C LYS A 205 -35.60 25.80 54.88
N ILE A 206 -34.47 26.45 55.19
CA ILE A 206 -33.21 25.80 55.58
C ILE A 206 -33.23 25.44 57.07
N LEU A 207 -33.92 26.25 57.90
CA LEU A 207 -34.08 26.07 59.34
C LEU A 207 -35.57 26.04 59.74
N ASN A 208 -36.07 24.89 60.19
CA ASN A 208 -37.47 24.70 60.59
C ASN A 208 -37.57 24.23 62.05
N ARG A 209 -38.06 25.09 62.95
CA ARG A 209 -38.29 24.75 64.38
C ARG A 209 -37.09 24.10 65.11
N GLY A 210 -35.86 24.38 64.66
CA GLY A 210 -34.63 23.82 65.24
C GLY A 210 -34.01 22.70 64.41
N ASP A 211 -34.76 22.13 63.46
CA ASP A 211 -34.29 21.16 62.49
C ASP A 211 -33.65 21.87 61.28
N VAL A 212 -32.53 21.33 60.80
CA VAL A 212 -31.70 21.90 59.72
C VAL A 212 -31.65 20.90 58.56
N LEU A 213 -32.02 21.30 57.35
CA LEU A 213 -31.99 20.47 56.13
C LEU A 213 -32.82 19.16 56.16
N LYS A 214 -33.84 19.07 57.02
CA LYS A 214 -34.55 17.81 57.30
C LYS A 214 -35.54 17.39 56.21
N ASP A 215 -36.13 18.37 55.53
CA ASP A 215 -37.04 18.14 54.42
C ASP A 215 -36.23 18.38 53.16
N ASN A 216 -36.08 17.40 52.26
CA ASN A 216 -35.36 17.53 50.97
C ASN A 216 -35.90 18.66 50.04
N GLU A 217 -36.81 19.49 50.55
CA GLU A 217 -37.51 20.63 49.97
C GLU A 217 -36.95 22.00 50.42
N PHE A 218 -35.77 22.06 51.06
CA PHE A 218 -35.11 23.33 51.35
C PHE A 218 -34.62 24.00 50.04
N ASN A 219 -34.53 25.34 50.04
CA ASN A 219 -34.08 26.07 48.85
C ASN A 219 -32.57 25.84 48.59
N LYS A 220 -32.26 24.90 47.69
CA LYS A 220 -30.87 24.60 47.29
C LYS A 220 -30.21 25.75 46.53
N ASP A 221 -30.98 26.56 45.82
CA ASP A 221 -30.46 27.70 45.05
C ASP A 221 -29.94 28.82 45.96
N TYR A 222 -30.31 28.79 47.24
CA TYR A 222 -29.80 29.72 48.24
C TYR A 222 -28.41 29.33 48.77
N PHE A 223 -27.88 28.18 48.37
CA PHE A 223 -26.52 27.77 48.70
C PHE A 223 -25.52 28.19 47.64
N THR A 224 -24.32 28.54 48.09
CA THR A 224 -23.17 28.77 47.21
C THR A 224 -22.45 27.45 46.98
N GLU A 225 -22.37 27.01 45.71
CA GLU A 225 -21.54 25.88 45.27
C GLU A 225 -20.05 26.24 45.38
N ILE A 226 -19.23 25.33 45.93
CA ILE A 226 -17.78 25.49 46.09
C ILE A 226 -17.02 24.22 45.73
N ASP A 227 -15.75 24.38 45.32
CA ASP A 227 -14.79 23.28 45.23
C ASP A 227 -13.97 23.22 46.53
N ILE A 228 -14.16 22.15 47.30
CA ILE A 228 -13.55 21.98 48.62
C ILE A 228 -12.02 22.04 48.62
N ARG A 229 -11.37 21.84 47.46
CA ARG A 229 -9.91 21.89 47.32
C ARG A 229 -9.40 23.33 47.23
N LYS A 230 -10.23 24.23 46.70
CA LYS A 230 -9.89 25.63 46.41
C LYS A 230 -10.47 26.57 47.47
N ASP A 231 -11.73 26.41 47.79
CA ASP A 231 -12.49 27.31 48.66
C ASP A 231 -12.37 26.87 50.12
N LYS A 232 -11.35 27.39 50.80
CA LYS A 232 -11.04 27.05 52.21
C LYS A 232 -11.40 28.14 53.20
N GLU A 233 -11.83 29.31 52.74
CA GLU A 233 -12.18 30.43 53.61
C GLU A 233 -13.55 30.99 53.25
N ILE A 234 -14.43 31.12 54.25
CA ILE A 234 -15.77 31.71 54.11
C ILE A 234 -15.84 32.93 55.03
N LYS A 235 -15.92 34.13 54.44
CA LYS A 235 -16.08 35.39 55.18
C LYS A 235 -17.55 35.58 55.55
N LEU A 236 -17.84 35.65 56.84
CA LEU A 236 -19.21 35.68 57.36
C LEU A 236 -19.75 37.10 57.58
N TYR A 237 -18.87 38.11 57.53
CA TYR A 237 -19.18 39.53 57.72
C TYR A 237 -19.96 39.85 59.01
N SER A 238 -19.90 38.98 60.02
CA SER A 238 -20.58 39.11 61.31
C SER A 238 -19.60 38.85 62.46
N LYS A 239 -19.85 39.50 63.61
CA LYS A 239 -19.05 39.32 64.83
C LYS A 239 -19.40 38.03 65.59
N ARG A 240 -20.52 37.36 65.26
CA ARG A 240 -21.00 36.15 65.92
C ARG A 240 -21.61 35.18 64.92
N ALA A 241 -21.08 33.97 64.89
CA ALA A 241 -21.54 32.90 64.02
C ALA A 241 -21.71 31.58 64.79
N THR A 242 -22.64 30.75 64.36
CA THR A 242 -22.86 29.41 64.91
C THR A 242 -23.12 28.45 63.76
N LEU A 243 -22.32 27.39 63.65
CA LEU A 243 -22.55 26.32 62.67
C LEU A 243 -23.78 25.52 63.12
N LEU A 244 -24.73 25.35 62.22
CA LEU A 244 -25.96 24.60 62.44
C LEU A 244 -25.87 23.15 61.91
N THR A 245 -24.95 22.90 60.98
CA THR A 245 -24.61 21.55 60.47
C THR A 245 -23.41 20.96 61.21
N THR A 246 -23.37 19.64 61.31
CA THR A 246 -22.29 18.93 61.99
C THR A 246 -21.07 18.78 61.10
N HIS A 247 -19.93 19.32 61.55
CA HIS A 247 -18.62 19.15 60.92
C HIS A 247 -17.59 18.77 62.00
N PRO A 248 -16.66 17.82 61.72
CA PRO A 248 -15.72 17.34 62.74
C PRO A 248 -14.89 18.47 63.38
N ALA A 249 -14.80 18.46 64.71
CA ALA A 249 -13.94 19.40 65.43
C ALA A 249 -12.49 19.26 64.99
N GLY A 250 -11.74 20.37 64.95
CA GLY A 250 -10.35 20.42 64.48
C GLY A 250 -10.17 20.45 62.96
N SER A 251 -11.23 20.28 62.18
CA SER A 251 -11.19 20.43 60.70
C SER A 251 -11.42 21.87 60.21
N TYR A 252 -11.68 22.81 61.12
CA TYR A 252 -11.89 24.23 60.85
C TYR A 252 -11.56 25.11 62.06
N GLU A 253 -11.41 26.41 61.81
CA GLU A 253 -11.27 27.45 62.82
C GLU A 253 -12.09 28.70 62.46
N LEU A 254 -12.48 29.49 63.47
CA LEU A 254 -13.12 30.78 63.29
C LEU A 254 -12.12 31.89 63.64
N ALA A 255 -11.55 32.51 62.62
CA ALA A 255 -10.63 33.63 62.78
C ALA A 255 -11.39 34.97 62.73
N LYS A 256 -10.93 35.96 63.49
CA LYS A 256 -11.42 37.34 63.38
C LYS A 256 -10.52 38.13 62.44
N ASP A 257 -11.12 38.96 61.60
CA ASP A 257 -10.40 39.94 60.80
C ASP A 257 -10.12 41.23 61.60
N ASP A 258 -9.45 42.19 60.97
CA ASP A 258 -9.09 43.49 61.56
C ASP A 258 -10.31 44.32 61.99
N LYS A 259 -11.51 44.01 61.47
CA LYS A 259 -12.79 44.66 61.81
C LYS A 259 -13.58 43.87 62.87
N GLY A 260 -13.02 42.77 63.37
CA GLY A 260 -13.64 41.86 64.33
C GLY A 260 -14.74 40.97 63.76
N GLN A 261 -14.86 40.88 62.43
CA GLN A 261 -15.78 39.98 61.73
C GLN A 261 -15.17 38.58 61.61
N LEU A 262 -16.01 37.55 61.66
CA LEU A 262 -15.59 36.16 61.63
C LEU A 262 -15.39 35.67 60.19
N THR A 263 -14.30 34.94 59.98
CA THR A 263 -14.01 34.13 58.80
C THR A 263 -13.85 32.69 59.25
N LEU A 264 -14.63 31.80 58.63
CA LEU A 264 -14.45 30.36 58.79
C LEU A 264 -13.29 29.92 57.90
N LYS A 265 -12.24 29.36 58.49
CA LYS A 265 -11.12 28.77 57.76
C LYS A 265 -11.15 27.25 57.92
N ILE A 266 -11.18 26.55 56.80
CA ILE A 266 -11.22 25.09 56.72
C ILE A 266 -9.78 24.59 56.63
N THR A 267 -9.30 23.96 57.71
CA THR A 267 -7.92 23.48 57.83
C THR A 267 -7.73 22.09 57.21
N ASN A 268 -8.78 21.26 57.25
CA ASN A 268 -8.81 19.96 56.58
C ASN A 268 -10.12 19.76 55.82
N PRO A 269 -10.18 20.10 54.52
CA PRO A 269 -11.42 20.05 53.74
C PRO A 269 -12.06 18.65 53.68
N ASN A 270 -11.27 17.60 53.45
CA ASN A 270 -11.81 16.24 53.36
C ASN A 270 -12.45 15.78 54.67
N GLN A 271 -11.82 16.11 55.80
CA GLN A 271 -12.40 15.81 57.12
C GLN A 271 -13.61 16.69 57.42
N PHE A 272 -13.55 18.00 57.12
CA PHE A 272 -14.65 18.94 57.36
C PHE A 272 -15.92 18.54 56.62
N TRP A 273 -15.80 18.13 55.35
CA TRP A 273 -16.93 17.76 54.50
C TRP A 273 -17.27 16.26 54.51
N SER A 274 -16.69 15.47 55.44
CA SER A 274 -16.89 14.02 55.51
C SER A 274 -18.28 13.60 56.01
N VAL A 275 -18.90 14.44 56.85
CA VAL A 275 -20.21 14.15 57.48
C VAL A 275 -21.36 14.75 56.67
N SER A 276 -21.17 15.96 56.14
CA SER A 276 -22.17 16.66 55.33
C SER A 276 -21.46 17.45 54.24
N ARG A 277 -22.03 17.45 53.01
CA ARG A 277 -21.64 18.33 51.89
C ARG A 277 -22.33 19.69 51.93
N TYR A 278 -23.23 19.90 52.88
CA TYR A 278 -23.94 21.16 53.12
C TYR A 278 -23.49 21.77 54.44
N LEU A 279 -23.11 23.05 54.39
CA LEU A 279 -22.72 23.85 55.55
C LEU A 279 -23.74 24.97 55.75
N VAL A 280 -24.34 25.02 56.94
CA VAL A 280 -25.28 26.08 57.31
C VAL A 280 -24.73 26.83 58.52
N ILE A 281 -24.60 28.15 58.41
CA ILE A 281 -24.09 29.00 59.48
C ILE A 281 -25.13 30.07 59.83
N GLN A 282 -25.53 30.12 61.09
CA GLN A 282 -26.33 31.22 61.59
C GLN A 282 -25.44 32.37 62.03
N VAL A 283 -25.64 33.57 61.46
CA VAL A 283 -24.96 34.81 61.87
C VAL A 283 -25.90 35.71 62.69
N ARG A 284 -25.31 36.56 63.54
CA ARG A 284 -26.01 37.53 64.40
C ARG A 284 -25.27 38.86 64.51
#